data_AF-A0A920NYC5-F1
#
_entry.id   AF-A0A920NYC5-F1
#
_cell.length_a   1.000
_cell.length_b   1.000
_cell.length_c   1.000
_cell.angle_alpha   90.00
_cell.angle_beta   90.00
_cell.angle_gamma   90.00
#
_symmetry.space_group_name_H-M   'P 1'
#
loop_
_entity.id
_entity.type
_entity.pdbx_description
1 polymer ?
#
loop_
_entity_poly.entity_id
_entity_poly.type
_entity_poly.pdbx_seq_one_letter_code
_entity_poly.pdbx_strand_id
1 'polypeptide(L)'
;MFFTFGCSDDSLDIQEQSTQSLLEDLTQTEGFNEDRNLYFGDTHVHTKYSFDAFIFGTTATPDDAYTFAKGGSIKHPLGFDMQLGDPLDFYAVTDHGFFLGMFEKLADTTHSASSLPGATPYHDINAPGNTDIDSISRRRNAFANFFWLSTFGNKFSQLRAVNFKNNIALSMPMFDYSVHKSAWKEIAESAERNYEPGKFTTFIGYEFTTNSGDLEGGNLHRNVLFESSNYPERPWTRIDSMNPEDLWSWMDKLRDLGLDSIAIPHNSNGSNGRMFETKSWDGSLVDDQYADFRMRNEPIVESTQVKGTSDTHPILSPDDEWADFEIFPYRIGRGKTYSDPDGSYVRQAYKRGLGLEWENRGNPYKFGVIGPKRYAYRCRSIR
;
A
#
# COMPACT_ATOMS: atom_id res chain seq x y z
N MET A 1 15.42 42.72 -0.38
CA MET A 1 14.19 41.94 -0.62
C MET A 1 14.47 40.53 -0.13
N PHE A 2 14.15 40.24 1.13
CA PHE A 2 14.26 38.88 1.68
C PHE A 2 13.05 38.11 1.17
N PHE A 3 13.24 37.22 0.20
CA PHE A 3 12.23 36.23 -0.13
C PHE A 3 12.21 35.22 1.02
N THR A 4 11.21 35.31 1.89
CA THR A 4 10.81 34.21 2.75
C THR A 4 10.21 33.15 1.83
N PHE A 5 11.01 32.18 1.39
CA PHE A 5 10.46 30.95 0.84
C PHE A 5 9.72 30.25 1.98
N GLY A 6 8.39 30.30 1.96
CA GLY A 6 7.58 29.47 2.85
C GLY A 6 7.96 28.01 2.61
N CYS A 7 8.27 27.28 3.67
CA CYS A 7 8.45 25.83 3.61
C CYS A 7 7.07 25.22 3.40
N SER A 8 6.63 25.01 2.16
CA SER A 8 5.43 24.23 1.87
C SER A 8 5.76 22.74 2.00
N ASP A 9 4.87 22.01 2.67
CA ASP A 9 4.86 20.56 2.65
C ASP A 9 4.20 20.11 1.35
N ASP A 10 5.01 19.65 0.41
CA ASP A 10 4.56 19.26 -0.93
C ASP A 10 3.66 18.01 -0.92
N SER A 11 3.52 17.30 0.21
CA SER A 11 2.47 16.27 0.35
C SER A 11 1.05 16.82 0.44
N LEU A 12 0.90 18.14 0.62
CA LEU A 12 -0.39 18.84 0.63
C LEU A 12 -0.64 19.61 -0.68
N ASP A 13 0.32 19.62 -1.60
CA ASP A 13 0.21 20.31 -2.89
C ASP A 13 -0.56 19.40 -3.88
N ILE A 14 -1.86 19.64 -4.03
CA ILE A 14 -2.73 18.83 -4.91
C ILE A 14 -2.42 19.09 -6.38
N GLN A 15 -2.18 18.01 -7.13
CA GLN A 15 -2.09 18.00 -8.58
C GLN A 15 -3.48 17.82 -9.16
N GLU A 16 -3.98 18.85 -9.83
CA GLU A 16 -5.22 18.76 -10.60
C GLU A 16 -4.94 18.10 -11.95
N GLN A 17 -5.57 16.96 -12.21
CA GLN A 17 -5.62 16.42 -13.56
C GLN A 17 -6.68 17.18 -14.33
N SER A 18 -6.32 17.64 -15.54
CA SER A 18 -7.26 18.22 -16.50
C SER A 18 -8.26 17.13 -16.92
N THR A 19 -9.33 16.97 -16.17
CA THR A 19 -10.48 16.20 -16.63
C THR A 19 -11.08 16.96 -17.81
N GLN A 20 -10.78 16.47 -19.02
CA GLN A 20 -11.64 16.75 -20.16
C GLN A 20 -13.03 16.29 -19.73
N SER A 21 -13.98 17.22 -19.77
CA SER A 21 -15.36 17.12 -19.28
C SER A 21 -16.12 15.89 -19.79
N LEU A 22 -15.82 14.71 -19.27
CA LEU A 22 -16.46 13.43 -19.59
C LEU A 22 -17.35 12.92 -18.47
N LEU A 23 -17.59 13.74 -17.44
CA LEU A 23 -18.81 13.63 -16.66
C LEU A 23 -19.97 14.09 -17.55
N GLU A 24 -20.30 13.28 -18.56
CA GLU A 24 -21.71 13.14 -18.91
C GLU A 24 -22.41 12.77 -17.60
N ASP A 25 -23.50 13.48 -17.34
CA ASP A 25 -24.38 13.43 -16.17
C ASP A 25 -25.08 12.05 -16.06
N LEU A 26 -24.30 10.97 -16.04
CA LEU A 26 -24.77 9.63 -15.80
C LEU A 26 -24.83 9.45 -14.30
N THR A 27 -25.94 9.92 -13.73
CA THR A 27 -26.33 9.58 -12.35
C THR A 27 -26.43 8.06 -12.14
N GLN A 28 -26.60 7.29 -13.21
CA GLN A 28 -26.71 5.83 -13.22
C GLN A 28 -26.13 5.24 -14.51
N THR A 29 -25.35 4.17 -14.39
CA THR A 29 -24.83 3.39 -15.54
C THR A 29 -25.86 2.35 -16.00
N GLU A 30 -25.66 1.78 -17.20
CA GLU A 30 -26.38 0.58 -17.59
C GLU A 30 -26.21 -0.53 -16.54
N GLY A 31 -27.30 -1.19 -16.15
CA GLY A 31 -27.27 -2.19 -15.07
C GLY A 31 -27.24 -1.61 -13.65
N PHE A 32 -27.50 -0.31 -13.45
CA PHE A 32 -27.74 0.22 -12.11
C PHE A 32 -28.86 -0.55 -11.40
N ASN A 33 -28.61 -0.94 -10.17
CA ASN A 33 -29.58 -1.59 -9.29
C ASN A 33 -29.71 -0.77 -8.00
N GLU A 34 -30.95 -0.38 -7.66
CA GLU A 34 -31.27 0.32 -6.42
C GLU A 34 -30.93 -0.50 -5.17
N ASP A 35 -30.91 -1.83 -5.28
CA ASP A 35 -30.50 -2.77 -4.23
C ASP A 35 -28.99 -3.03 -4.18
N ARG A 36 -28.19 -2.26 -4.93
CA ARG A 36 -26.73 -2.37 -5.16
C ARG A 36 -26.33 -3.40 -6.21
N ASN A 37 -25.17 -3.14 -6.80
CA ASN A 37 -24.50 -4.02 -7.75
C ASN A 37 -23.33 -4.75 -7.08
N LEU A 38 -23.05 -5.97 -7.55
CA LEU A 38 -21.87 -6.71 -7.16
C LEU A 38 -20.73 -6.37 -8.12
N TYR A 39 -19.59 -5.94 -7.57
CA TYR A 39 -18.39 -5.64 -8.33
C TYR A 39 -17.20 -6.44 -7.77
N PHE A 40 -16.30 -6.86 -8.64
CA PHE A 40 -15.09 -7.60 -8.33
C PHE A 40 -13.87 -6.81 -8.76
N GLY A 41 -12.91 -6.65 -7.85
CA GLY A 41 -11.69 -5.93 -8.13
C GLY A 41 -10.59 -6.25 -7.13
N ASP A 42 -9.45 -5.61 -7.33
CA ASP A 42 -8.28 -5.72 -6.46
C ASP A 42 -7.76 -4.33 -6.12
N THR A 43 -7.48 -4.10 -4.85
CA THR A 43 -6.97 -2.81 -4.35
C THR A 43 -5.55 -2.96 -3.79
N HIS A 44 -4.87 -4.08 -4.05
CA HIS A 44 -3.58 -4.39 -3.45
C HIS A 44 -2.63 -5.04 -4.45
N VAL A 45 -2.04 -4.22 -5.32
CA VAL A 45 -1.25 -4.69 -6.48
C VAL A 45 0.06 -3.93 -6.59
N HIS A 46 1.15 -4.67 -6.76
CA HIS A 46 2.51 -4.12 -6.87
C HIS A 46 3.06 -4.34 -8.28
N THR A 47 3.75 -3.33 -8.78
CA THR A 47 4.39 -3.26 -10.10
C THR A 47 5.91 -3.17 -9.93
N LYS A 48 6.63 -2.87 -11.02
CA LYS A 48 8.07 -2.58 -10.99
C LYS A 48 8.45 -1.38 -10.10
N TYR A 49 7.50 -0.54 -9.69
CA TYR A 49 7.77 0.62 -8.83
C TYR A 49 7.81 0.30 -7.35
N SER A 50 7.25 -0.84 -6.91
CA SER A 50 7.47 -1.31 -5.56
C SER A 50 8.80 -2.04 -5.42
N PHE A 51 9.54 -1.72 -4.36
CA PHE A 51 10.84 -2.34 -4.11
C PHE A 51 10.74 -3.85 -3.87
N ASP A 52 9.71 -4.32 -3.18
CA ASP A 52 9.57 -5.74 -2.87
C ASP A 52 9.31 -6.56 -4.15
N ALA A 53 8.39 -6.11 -4.98
CA ALA A 53 8.07 -6.70 -6.26
C ALA A 53 9.28 -6.64 -7.21
N PHE A 54 9.91 -5.48 -7.36
CA PHE A 54 11.05 -5.33 -8.28
C PHE A 54 12.25 -6.18 -7.86
N ILE A 55 12.62 -6.19 -6.56
CA ILE A 55 13.72 -7.03 -6.06
C ILE A 55 13.45 -8.52 -6.31
N PHE A 56 12.18 -8.94 -6.32
CA PHE A 56 11.79 -10.33 -6.61
C PHE A 56 11.41 -10.61 -8.06
N GLY A 57 11.67 -9.68 -8.99
CA GLY A 57 11.67 -9.95 -10.43
C GLY A 57 10.50 -9.34 -11.20
N THR A 58 9.58 -8.63 -10.54
CA THR A 58 8.49 -7.95 -11.23
C THR A 58 9.03 -6.79 -12.06
N THR A 59 8.83 -6.88 -13.38
CA THR A 59 9.14 -5.80 -14.34
C THR A 59 7.89 -5.21 -15.00
N ALA A 60 6.70 -5.72 -14.66
CA ALA A 60 5.42 -5.21 -15.15
C ALA A 60 5.23 -3.75 -14.72
N THR A 61 4.76 -2.92 -15.64
CA THR A 61 4.44 -1.51 -15.43
C THR A 61 3.04 -1.35 -14.82
N PRO A 62 2.67 -0.15 -14.32
CA PRO A 62 1.29 0.16 -13.99
C PRO A 62 0.30 -0.12 -15.12
N ASP A 63 0.64 0.24 -16.38
CA ASP A 63 -0.22 -0.06 -17.54
C ASP A 63 -0.37 -1.57 -17.81
N ASP A 64 0.69 -2.36 -17.58
CA ASP A 64 0.60 -3.83 -17.67
C ASP A 64 -0.37 -4.38 -16.61
N ALA A 65 -0.37 -3.81 -15.40
CA ALA A 65 -1.26 -4.22 -14.33
C ALA A 65 -2.75 -3.98 -14.69
N TYR A 66 -3.07 -2.82 -15.27
CA TYR A 66 -4.42 -2.55 -15.77
C TYR A 66 -4.77 -3.36 -17.02
N THR A 67 -3.80 -3.62 -17.90
CA THR A 67 -3.97 -4.54 -19.03
C THR A 67 -4.36 -5.93 -18.54
N PHE A 68 -3.69 -6.44 -17.51
CA PHE A 68 -4.01 -7.73 -16.88
C PHE A 68 -5.41 -7.73 -16.25
N ALA A 69 -5.76 -6.68 -15.50
CA ALA A 69 -7.07 -6.54 -14.86
C ALA A 69 -8.23 -6.53 -15.88
N LYS A 70 -8.01 -5.94 -17.06
CA LYS A 70 -8.96 -5.95 -18.19
C LYS A 70 -8.99 -7.27 -18.97
N GLY A 71 -8.28 -8.30 -18.50
CA GLY A 71 -8.23 -9.63 -19.11
C GLY A 71 -7.15 -9.79 -20.18
N GLY A 72 -6.21 -8.85 -20.30
CA GLY A 72 -5.03 -8.98 -21.15
C GLY A 72 -3.99 -9.94 -20.59
N SER A 73 -3.03 -10.35 -21.43
CA SER A 73 -1.94 -11.23 -21.03
C SER A 73 -0.68 -10.42 -20.67
N ILE A 74 -0.03 -10.74 -19.56
CA ILE A 74 1.27 -10.18 -19.15
C ILE A 74 2.30 -11.29 -18.93
N LYS A 75 3.58 -10.92 -18.85
CA LYS A 75 4.66 -11.88 -18.53
C LYS A 75 4.83 -12.04 -17.01
N HIS A 76 4.80 -13.28 -16.53
CA HIS A 76 5.31 -13.63 -15.22
C HIS A 76 6.84 -13.40 -15.17
N PRO A 77 7.44 -13.06 -14.02
CA PRO A 77 8.89 -12.94 -13.88
C PRO A 77 9.71 -14.16 -14.33
N LEU A 78 9.11 -15.37 -14.29
CA LEU A 78 9.71 -16.61 -14.81
C LEU A 78 9.53 -16.83 -16.32
N GLY A 79 9.00 -15.84 -17.05
CA GLY A 79 8.95 -15.80 -18.53
C GLY A 79 7.70 -16.37 -19.19
N PHE A 80 6.80 -17.02 -18.44
CA PHE A 80 5.53 -17.51 -18.99
C PHE A 80 4.42 -16.45 -18.99
N ASP A 81 3.41 -16.63 -19.82
CA ASP A 81 2.27 -15.71 -19.91
C ASP A 81 1.23 -15.97 -18.81
N MET A 82 0.69 -14.90 -18.24
CA MET A 82 -0.39 -14.90 -17.26
C MET A 82 -1.57 -14.09 -17.76
N GLN A 83 -2.77 -14.61 -17.54
CA GLN A 83 -4.03 -13.95 -17.89
C GLN A 83 -5.09 -14.31 -16.84
N LEU A 84 -5.96 -13.35 -16.49
CA LEU A 84 -7.13 -13.62 -15.68
C LEU A 84 -8.15 -14.49 -16.42
N GLY A 85 -8.93 -15.25 -15.66
CA GLY A 85 -10.05 -16.02 -16.22
C GLY A 85 -11.16 -15.12 -16.75
N ASP A 86 -11.49 -14.09 -15.98
CA ASP A 86 -12.47 -13.06 -16.28
C ASP A 86 -11.89 -11.67 -15.94
N PRO A 87 -12.25 -10.60 -16.66
CA PRO A 87 -11.87 -9.23 -16.32
C PRO A 87 -12.44 -8.78 -14.97
N LEU A 88 -11.84 -7.74 -14.40
CA LEU A 88 -12.29 -7.09 -13.17
C LEU A 88 -13.08 -5.83 -13.47
N ASP A 89 -13.93 -5.44 -12.52
CA ASP A 89 -14.73 -4.22 -12.57
C ASP A 89 -13.93 -3.00 -12.08
N PHE A 90 -13.00 -3.21 -11.15
CA PHE A 90 -12.12 -2.17 -10.65
C PHE A 90 -10.73 -2.66 -10.26
N TYR A 91 -9.74 -1.77 -10.25
CA TYR A 91 -8.35 -2.11 -9.92
C TYR A 91 -7.56 -0.91 -9.38
N ALA A 92 -6.67 -1.15 -8.42
CA ALA A 92 -5.73 -0.14 -7.93
C ALA A 92 -4.30 -0.69 -7.89
N VAL A 93 -3.38 0.06 -8.48
CA VAL A 93 -1.94 -0.14 -8.26
C VAL A 93 -1.59 0.57 -6.96
N THR A 94 -1.05 -0.17 -6.00
CA THR A 94 -0.72 0.32 -4.65
C THR A 94 0.70 -0.07 -4.29
N ASP A 95 1.65 0.34 -5.12
CA ASP A 95 3.08 0.16 -4.83
C ASP A 95 3.47 0.84 -3.51
N HIS A 96 4.51 0.31 -2.84
CA HIS A 96 5.03 0.89 -1.61
C HIS A 96 5.42 2.36 -1.79
N GLY A 97 4.77 3.26 -1.06
CA GLY A 97 4.95 4.70 -1.21
C GLY A 97 6.36 5.18 -0.80
N PHE A 98 7.03 4.49 0.13
CA PHE A 98 8.42 4.78 0.47
C PHE A 98 9.37 4.10 -0.53
N PHE A 99 10.38 4.84 -1.02
CA PHE A 99 11.26 4.40 -2.12
C PHE A 99 10.55 4.03 -3.43
N LEU A 100 9.33 4.53 -3.65
CA LEU A 100 8.57 4.33 -4.87
C LEU A 100 9.43 4.62 -6.12
N GLY A 101 9.51 3.64 -7.03
CA GLY A 101 10.27 3.70 -8.28
C GLY A 101 11.79 3.67 -8.14
N MET A 102 12.34 3.76 -6.93
CA MET A 102 13.78 3.89 -6.73
C MET A 102 14.55 2.67 -7.22
N PHE A 103 14.06 1.46 -6.93
CA PHE A 103 14.83 0.24 -7.18
C PHE A 103 15.00 -0.09 -8.66
N GLU A 104 14.05 0.30 -9.50
CA GLU A 104 14.23 0.28 -10.96
C GLU A 104 15.44 1.12 -11.36
N LYS A 105 15.55 2.35 -10.83
CA LYS A 105 16.63 3.29 -11.18
C LYS A 105 17.96 3.02 -10.49
N LEU A 106 17.94 2.39 -9.31
CA LEU A 106 19.15 1.91 -8.65
C LEU A 106 19.76 0.73 -9.44
N ALA A 107 18.93 -0.12 -10.04
CA ALA A 107 19.37 -1.27 -10.82
C ALA A 107 19.90 -0.90 -12.22
N ASP A 108 19.38 0.17 -12.84
CA ASP A 108 19.81 0.66 -14.14
C ASP A 108 21.15 1.40 -14.05
N THR A 109 22.24 0.71 -14.43
CA THR A 109 23.62 1.25 -14.40
C THR A 109 23.86 2.44 -15.33
N THR A 110 22.89 2.79 -16.19
CA THR A 110 22.96 3.99 -17.04
C THR A 110 22.30 5.22 -16.39
N HIS A 111 21.47 5.01 -15.37
CA HIS A 111 20.80 6.08 -14.64
C HIS A 111 21.68 6.64 -13.51
N SER A 112 21.59 7.94 -13.23
CA SER A 112 22.39 8.60 -12.17
C SER A 112 22.19 7.99 -10.78
N ALA A 113 20.95 7.58 -10.48
CA ALA A 113 20.59 6.92 -9.21
C ALA A 113 21.42 5.65 -8.93
N SER A 114 21.91 4.94 -9.95
CA SER A 114 22.75 3.75 -9.77
C SER A 114 24.11 4.03 -9.12
N SER A 115 24.50 5.31 -9.05
CA SER A 115 25.71 5.77 -8.35
C SER A 115 25.44 6.18 -6.89
N LEU A 116 24.18 6.14 -6.43
CA LEU A 116 23.85 6.45 -5.04
C LEU A 116 24.44 5.42 -4.07
N PRO A 117 24.79 5.83 -2.83
CA PRO A 117 25.25 4.91 -1.81
C PRO A 117 24.31 3.73 -1.60
N GLY A 118 24.85 2.51 -1.72
CA GLY A 118 24.11 1.26 -1.54
C GLY A 118 23.36 0.76 -2.77
N ALA A 119 23.51 1.38 -3.95
CA ALA A 119 22.86 0.93 -5.19
C ALA A 119 23.46 -0.38 -5.76
N THR A 120 24.76 -0.64 -5.52
CA THR A 120 25.51 -1.75 -6.13
C THR A 120 24.85 -3.13 -6.03
N PRO A 121 24.25 -3.55 -4.90
CA PRO A 121 23.57 -4.85 -4.82
C PRO A 121 22.43 -5.04 -5.83
N TYR A 122 21.84 -3.96 -6.31
CA TYR A 122 20.67 -3.97 -7.22
C TYR A 122 21.05 -3.88 -8.69
N HIS A 123 22.29 -3.51 -9.04
CA HIS A 123 22.75 -3.36 -10.43
C HIS A 123 22.39 -4.59 -11.28
N ASP A 124 21.64 -4.39 -12.35
CA ASP A 124 21.23 -5.46 -13.28
C ASP A 124 20.42 -6.60 -12.63
N ILE A 125 19.79 -6.41 -11.46
CA ILE A 125 19.09 -7.48 -10.74
C ILE A 125 17.98 -8.16 -11.57
N ASN A 126 17.38 -7.43 -12.51
CA ASN A 126 16.35 -7.94 -13.43
C ASN A 126 16.82 -7.98 -14.89
N ALA A 127 18.13 -7.85 -15.16
CA ALA A 127 18.66 -7.99 -16.51
C ALA A 127 18.48 -9.44 -17.02
N PRO A 128 18.40 -9.64 -18.35
CA PRO A 128 18.36 -10.99 -18.93
C PRO A 128 19.48 -11.88 -18.39
N GLY A 129 19.12 -13.07 -17.90
CA GLY A 129 20.05 -14.01 -17.25
C GLY A 129 20.18 -13.87 -15.73
N ASN A 130 19.54 -12.87 -15.10
CA ASN A 130 19.54 -12.68 -13.64
C ASN A 130 18.17 -12.98 -12.98
N THR A 131 17.27 -13.67 -13.67
CA THR A 131 15.89 -13.95 -13.22
C THR A 131 15.61 -15.44 -12.97
N ASP A 132 16.63 -16.28 -13.03
CA ASP A 132 16.52 -17.71 -12.76
C ASP A 132 16.52 -18.04 -11.25
N ILE A 133 16.42 -19.34 -10.93
CA ILE A 133 16.45 -19.85 -9.57
C ILE A 133 17.77 -19.58 -8.83
N ASP A 134 18.88 -19.40 -9.56
CA ASP A 134 20.18 -19.13 -8.95
C ASP A 134 20.26 -17.69 -8.40
N SER A 135 19.41 -16.78 -8.92
CA SER A 135 19.27 -15.42 -8.43
C SER A 135 18.57 -15.30 -7.05
N ILE A 136 17.90 -16.35 -6.55
CA ILE A 136 17.09 -16.31 -5.32
C ILE A 136 17.91 -15.84 -4.11
N SER A 137 19.12 -16.37 -3.93
CA SER A 137 19.99 -16.00 -2.80
C SER A 137 20.41 -14.53 -2.88
N ARG A 138 20.77 -14.06 -4.08
CA ARG A 138 21.14 -12.67 -4.34
C ARG A 138 19.98 -11.73 -4.03
N ARG A 139 18.76 -12.03 -4.48
CA ARG A 139 17.55 -11.22 -4.25
C ARG A 139 17.19 -11.15 -2.77
N ARG A 140 17.25 -12.28 -2.05
CA ARG A 140 17.05 -12.30 -0.60
C ARG A 140 18.07 -11.43 0.14
N ASN A 141 19.33 -11.49 -0.27
CA ASN A 141 20.38 -10.65 0.33
C ASN A 141 20.19 -9.16 -0.01
N ALA A 142 19.80 -8.83 -1.25
CA ALA A 142 19.48 -7.47 -1.65
C ALA A 142 18.30 -6.91 -0.84
N PHE A 143 17.23 -7.68 -0.68
CA PHE A 143 16.08 -7.33 0.16
C PHE A 143 16.48 -7.14 1.63
N ALA A 144 17.27 -8.05 2.20
CA ALA A 144 17.74 -7.93 3.59
C ALA A 144 18.65 -6.71 3.79
N ASN A 145 19.54 -6.43 2.83
CA ASN A 145 20.44 -5.26 2.88
C ASN A 145 19.68 -3.94 2.87
N PHE A 146 18.55 -3.84 2.14
CA PHE A 146 17.71 -2.64 2.16
C PHE A 146 17.30 -2.23 3.58
N PHE A 147 16.86 -3.19 4.40
CA PHE A 147 16.44 -2.92 5.79
C PHE A 147 17.60 -2.62 6.74
N TRP A 148 18.82 -3.02 6.38
CA TRP A 148 20.01 -2.87 7.23
C TRP A 148 20.82 -1.62 6.92
N LEU A 149 20.77 -1.15 5.67
CA LEU A 149 21.31 0.15 5.30
C LEU A 149 20.59 1.22 6.12
N SER A 150 21.35 2.11 6.78
CA SER A 150 20.79 3.28 7.48
C SER A 150 20.02 4.12 6.47
N THR A 151 18.72 3.81 6.34
CA THR A 151 17.79 4.44 5.42
C THR A 151 17.73 5.93 5.66
N PHE A 152 17.92 6.37 6.90
CA PHE A 152 17.96 7.78 7.28
C PHE A 152 19.40 8.34 7.26
N GLY A 153 19.56 9.53 6.69
CA GLY A 153 20.84 10.25 6.74
C GLY A 153 21.24 10.63 8.16
N ASN A 154 22.44 11.22 8.32
CA ASN A 154 22.89 11.68 9.63
C ASN A 154 21.97 12.79 10.20
N LYS A 155 22.01 13.02 11.54
CA LYS A 155 21.14 14.01 12.20
C LYS A 155 21.20 15.40 11.56
N PHE A 156 22.36 15.79 11.01
CA PHE A 156 22.52 17.07 10.33
C PHE A 156 21.81 17.13 8.97
N SER A 157 21.84 16.05 8.17
CA SER A 157 21.06 15.99 6.93
C SER A 157 19.57 15.93 7.19
N GLN A 158 19.12 15.22 8.24
CA GLN A 158 17.71 15.21 8.67
C GLN A 158 17.24 16.61 9.09
N LEU A 159 18.01 17.30 9.96
CA LEU A 159 17.70 18.68 10.38
C LEU A 159 17.58 19.63 9.19
N ARG A 160 18.50 19.54 8.23
CA ARG A 160 18.40 20.35 6.99
C ARG A 160 17.14 19.99 6.20
N ALA A 161 16.89 18.71 5.96
CA ALA A 161 15.76 18.26 5.16
C ALA A 161 14.41 18.75 5.73
N VAL A 162 14.22 18.63 7.05
CA VAL A 162 13.05 19.16 7.76
C VAL A 162 12.98 20.69 7.65
N ASN A 163 14.09 21.40 7.92
CA ASN A 163 14.09 22.87 7.95
C ASN A 163 13.90 23.55 6.57
N PHE A 164 14.18 22.86 5.46
CA PHE A 164 14.08 23.45 4.11
C PHE A 164 12.84 23.03 3.33
N LYS A 165 12.32 21.82 3.57
CA LYS A 165 11.26 21.22 2.75
C LYS A 165 10.25 20.40 3.55
N ASN A 166 10.37 20.36 4.88
CA ASN A 166 9.56 19.51 5.75
C ASN A 166 9.48 18.03 5.29
N ASN A 167 10.55 17.52 4.66
CA ASN A 167 10.56 16.21 4.04
C ASN A 167 11.85 15.47 4.38
N ILE A 168 11.77 14.50 5.30
CA ILE A 168 12.92 13.74 5.81
C ILE A 168 13.54 12.84 4.73
N ALA A 169 12.77 12.47 3.70
CA ALA A 169 13.25 11.59 2.63
C ALA A 169 14.46 12.18 1.89
N LEU A 170 14.54 13.51 1.80
CA LEU A 170 15.67 14.23 1.19
C LEU A 170 17.00 14.06 1.95
N SER A 171 16.97 13.51 3.16
CA SER A 171 18.17 13.19 3.91
C SER A 171 18.74 11.81 3.59
N MET A 172 17.99 10.96 2.91
CA MET A 172 18.27 9.53 2.75
C MET A 172 19.28 9.29 1.61
N PRO A 173 20.41 8.58 1.85
CA PRO A 173 21.48 8.46 0.84
C PRO A 173 21.07 7.77 -0.46
N MET A 174 20.13 6.84 -0.40
CA MET A 174 19.65 6.05 -1.54
C MET A 174 18.40 6.66 -2.19
N PHE A 175 17.95 7.85 -1.78
CA PHE A 175 16.69 8.41 -2.22
C PHE A 175 16.92 9.55 -3.23
N ASP A 176 16.33 9.40 -4.42
CA ASP A 176 16.25 10.46 -5.43
C ASP A 176 14.80 10.92 -5.51
N TYR A 177 14.55 12.16 -5.10
CA TYR A 177 13.20 12.67 -5.01
C TYR A 177 12.53 12.87 -6.38
N SER A 178 13.32 13.13 -7.42
CA SER A 178 12.78 13.27 -8.78
C SER A 178 12.29 11.93 -9.32
N VAL A 179 13.03 10.85 -9.02
CA VAL A 179 12.62 9.48 -9.36
C VAL A 179 11.34 9.11 -8.63
N HIS A 180 11.29 9.39 -7.31
CA HIS A 180 10.12 9.10 -6.47
C HIS A 180 8.84 9.80 -6.98
N LYS A 181 8.91 11.12 -7.21
CA LYS A 181 7.77 11.89 -7.74
C LYS A 181 7.38 11.46 -9.16
N SER A 182 8.36 11.14 -10.01
CA SER A 182 8.08 10.69 -11.37
C SER A 182 7.34 9.34 -11.37
N ALA A 183 7.75 8.41 -10.51
CA ALA A 183 7.06 7.12 -10.37
C ALA A 183 5.65 7.29 -9.78
N TRP A 184 5.47 8.17 -8.78
CA TRP A 184 4.15 8.49 -8.25
C TRP A 184 3.22 9.08 -9.30
N LYS A 185 3.71 10.09 -10.03
CA LYS A 185 2.99 10.70 -11.14
C LYS A 185 2.61 9.66 -12.20
N GLU A 186 3.51 8.75 -12.55
CA GLU A 186 3.23 7.70 -13.53
C GLU A 186 2.14 6.73 -13.06
N ILE A 187 2.09 6.37 -11.77
CA ILE A 187 1.00 5.56 -11.21
C ILE A 187 -0.33 6.30 -11.35
N ALA A 188 -0.37 7.57 -10.96
CA ALA A 188 -1.59 8.39 -11.06
C ALA A 188 -2.05 8.54 -12.52
N GLU A 189 -1.15 8.90 -13.44
CA GLU A 189 -1.48 9.04 -14.86
C GLU A 189 -1.86 7.69 -15.51
N SER A 190 -1.26 6.58 -15.09
CA SER A 190 -1.62 5.24 -15.59
C SER A 190 -3.02 4.82 -15.16
N ALA A 191 -3.43 5.14 -13.91
CA ALA A 191 -4.81 4.92 -13.48
C ALA A 191 -5.77 5.67 -14.41
N GLU A 192 -5.57 6.97 -14.59
CA GLU A 192 -6.44 7.80 -15.45
C GLU A 192 -6.48 7.33 -16.91
N ARG A 193 -5.33 6.97 -17.50
CA ARG A 193 -5.28 6.44 -18.88
C ARG A 193 -6.08 5.14 -19.05
N ASN A 194 -6.25 4.37 -17.97
CA ASN A 194 -6.94 3.09 -17.99
C ASN A 194 -8.37 3.16 -17.45
N TYR A 195 -8.80 4.29 -16.87
CA TYR A 195 -10.16 4.51 -16.42
C TYR A 195 -11.13 4.55 -17.61
N GLU A 196 -12.15 3.72 -17.57
CA GLU A 196 -13.21 3.70 -18.58
C GLU A 196 -14.56 3.87 -17.85
N PRO A 197 -15.11 5.10 -17.77
CA PRO A 197 -16.35 5.38 -17.06
C PRO A 197 -17.47 4.40 -17.42
N GLY A 198 -18.09 3.81 -16.40
CA GLY A 198 -19.16 2.83 -16.56
C GLY A 198 -18.74 1.44 -17.05
N LYS A 199 -17.44 1.18 -17.23
CA LYS A 199 -16.90 -0.13 -17.67
C LYS A 199 -15.79 -0.67 -16.77
N PHE A 200 -14.83 0.17 -16.40
CA PHE A 200 -13.69 -0.23 -15.59
C PHE A 200 -13.20 0.95 -14.75
N THR A 201 -13.26 0.80 -13.44
CA THR A 201 -12.86 1.85 -12.49
C THR A 201 -11.43 1.65 -12.01
N THR A 202 -10.62 2.69 -12.11
CA THR A 202 -9.28 2.70 -11.52
C THR A 202 -9.25 3.63 -10.32
N PHE A 203 -8.39 3.33 -9.35
CA PHE A 203 -8.10 4.25 -8.25
C PHE A 203 -6.63 4.67 -8.31
N ILE A 204 -6.39 5.97 -8.14
CA ILE A 204 -5.06 6.47 -7.81
C ILE A 204 -4.79 6.07 -6.36
N GLY A 205 -3.66 5.40 -6.11
CA GLY A 205 -3.36 4.89 -4.78
C GLY A 205 -1.93 4.41 -4.58
N TYR A 206 -1.57 4.17 -3.33
CA TYR A 206 -0.24 3.68 -2.94
C TYR A 206 -0.34 2.91 -1.62
N GLU A 207 0.69 2.11 -1.29
CA GLU A 207 0.76 1.48 0.02
C GLU A 207 1.57 2.35 1.02
N PHE A 208 0.93 2.70 2.14
CA PHE A 208 1.57 3.20 3.34
C PHE A 208 2.13 2.05 4.18
N THR A 209 3.44 1.84 4.08
CA THR A 209 4.12 0.66 4.64
C THR A 209 4.81 0.97 5.96
N THR A 210 4.14 0.79 7.10
CA THR A 210 4.76 1.02 8.42
C THR A 210 4.71 -0.23 9.32
N ASN A 211 5.36 -0.13 10.48
CA ASN A 211 5.28 -1.12 11.53
C ASN A 211 5.04 -0.47 12.90
N SER A 212 4.80 -1.27 13.93
CA SER A 212 4.50 -0.84 15.31
C SER A 212 5.55 0.04 16.00
N GLY A 213 6.71 0.29 15.40
CA GLY A 213 7.75 1.17 15.96
C GLY A 213 8.50 0.61 17.16
N ASP A 214 8.03 -0.48 17.75
CA ASP A 214 8.69 -1.21 18.83
C ASP A 214 9.73 -2.22 18.31
N LEU A 215 10.53 -2.75 19.23
CA LEU A 215 11.59 -3.73 18.92
C LEU A 215 11.02 -5.03 18.35
N GLU A 216 9.83 -5.43 18.82
CA GLU A 216 9.15 -6.64 18.38
C GLU A 216 8.64 -6.51 16.93
N GLY A 217 8.26 -5.30 16.52
CA GLY A 217 7.64 -5.01 15.25
C GLY A 217 6.22 -5.58 15.14
N GLY A 218 5.58 -5.26 14.02
CA GLY A 218 4.22 -5.67 13.72
C GLY A 218 3.76 -4.95 12.46
N ASN A 219 3.23 -5.69 11.49
CA ASN A 219 2.71 -5.12 10.24
C ASN A 219 1.60 -4.09 10.51
N LEU A 220 1.78 -2.87 10.00
CA LEU A 220 0.78 -1.81 10.04
C LEU A 220 0.65 -1.18 8.64
N HIS A 221 0.53 -2.00 7.60
CA HIS A 221 0.38 -1.50 6.24
C HIS A 221 -1.06 -1.05 5.95
N ARG A 222 -1.23 -0.04 5.10
CA ARG A 222 -2.52 0.34 4.50
C ARG A 222 -2.36 0.66 3.02
N ASN A 223 -3.36 0.36 2.21
CA ASN A 223 -3.49 0.93 0.87
C ASN A 223 -4.31 2.22 0.95
N VAL A 224 -3.75 3.33 0.52
CA VAL A 224 -4.42 4.63 0.46
C VAL A 224 -4.97 4.82 -0.95
N LEU A 225 -6.28 5.04 -1.08
CA LEU A 225 -6.97 5.27 -2.35
C LEU A 225 -7.62 6.65 -2.32
N PHE A 226 -7.45 7.43 -3.40
CA PHE A 226 -8.05 8.75 -3.54
C PHE A 226 -9.41 8.67 -4.25
N GLU A 227 -10.34 9.54 -3.87
CA GLU A 227 -11.71 9.57 -4.40
C GLU A 227 -11.77 10.03 -5.86
N SER A 228 -10.82 10.86 -6.30
CA SER A 228 -10.86 11.55 -7.58
C SER A 228 -9.57 11.37 -8.39
N SER A 229 -9.57 11.91 -9.61
CA SER A 229 -8.38 12.02 -10.47
C SER A 229 -7.31 12.97 -9.92
N ASN A 230 -7.60 13.72 -8.86
CA ASN A 230 -6.63 14.59 -8.19
C ASN A 230 -5.80 13.79 -7.18
N TYR A 231 -4.55 14.20 -6.97
CA TYR A 231 -3.63 13.49 -6.08
C TYR A 231 -2.58 14.46 -5.51
N PRO A 232 -1.99 14.20 -4.32
CA PRO A 232 -0.93 15.05 -3.77
C PRO A 232 0.36 14.97 -4.62
N GLU A 233 1.20 16.01 -4.65
CA GLU A 233 2.45 16.03 -5.44
C GLU A 233 3.38 14.86 -5.09
N ARG A 234 3.30 14.39 -3.84
CA ARG A 234 3.93 13.15 -3.37
C ARG A 234 3.05 12.44 -2.32
N PRO A 235 3.17 11.11 -2.17
CA PRO A 235 2.50 10.41 -1.09
C PRO A 235 3.09 10.76 0.30
N TRP A 236 2.24 10.67 1.33
CA TRP A 236 2.67 10.64 2.74
C TRP A 236 3.05 9.20 3.11
N THR A 237 4.25 8.99 3.61
CA THR A 237 4.84 7.65 3.76
C THR A 237 5.33 7.40 5.18
N ARG A 238 5.79 6.17 5.43
CA ARG A 238 6.47 5.83 6.69
C ARG A 238 7.70 6.69 7.02
N ILE A 239 8.25 7.41 6.03
CA ILE A 239 9.39 8.31 6.20
C ILE A 239 8.93 9.60 6.91
N ASP A 240 7.68 10.01 6.68
CA ASP A 240 7.06 11.18 7.31
C ASP A 240 6.62 10.85 8.74
N SER A 241 5.87 9.76 8.93
CA SER A 241 5.56 9.22 10.25
C SER A 241 5.29 7.71 10.19
N MET A 242 5.65 7.00 11.27
CA MET A 242 5.30 5.60 11.44
C MET A 242 3.91 5.39 12.07
N ASN A 243 3.30 6.44 12.62
CA ASN A 243 2.01 6.39 13.30
C ASN A 243 0.86 6.47 12.27
N PRO A 244 -0.04 5.47 12.21
CA PRO A 244 -1.26 5.56 11.39
C PRO A 244 -2.14 6.77 11.66
N GLU A 245 -2.18 7.27 12.90
CA GLU A 245 -2.98 8.45 13.26
C GLU A 245 -2.43 9.73 12.62
N ASP A 246 -1.11 9.81 12.36
CA ASP A 246 -0.53 10.92 11.62
C ASP A 246 -0.87 10.83 10.13
N LEU A 247 -0.95 9.63 9.56
CA LEU A 247 -1.47 9.40 8.20
C LEU A 247 -2.92 9.89 8.11
N TRP A 248 -3.78 9.47 9.05
CA TRP A 248 -5.19 9.89 9.07
C TRP A 248 -5.33 11.41 9.25
N SER A 249 -4.47 12.02 10.06
CA SER A 249 -4.43 13.48 10.23
C SER A 249 -4.01 14.20 8.94
N TRP A 250 -3.11 13.61 8.16
CA TRP A 250 -2.74 14.12 6.83
C TRP A 250 -3.89 13.95 5.82
N MET A 251 -4.60 12.81 5.85
CA MET A 251 -5.78 12.58 5.01
C MET A 251 -6.90 13.60 5.32
N ASP A 252 -7.12 13.94 6.59
CA ASP A 252 -8.08 14.99 6.98
C ASP A 252 -7.68 16.37 6.41
N LYS A 253 -6.39 16.71 6.41
CA LYS A 253 -5.91 17.96 5.79
C LYS A 253 -6.12 17.98 4.27
N LEU A 254 -5.94 16.85 3.60
CA LEU A 254 -6.27 16.75 2.17
C LEU A 254 -7.77 16.93 1.94
N ARG A 255 -8.61 16.35 2.83
CA ARG A 255 -10.05 16.53 2.77
C ARG A 255 -10.47 17.99 2.96
N ASP A 256 -9.81 18.73 3.85
CA ASP A 256 -10.01 20.18 4.00
C ASP A 256 -9.63 20.98 2.73
N LEU A 257 -8.73 20.43 1.90
CA LEU A 257 -8.32 20.97 0.61
C LEU A 257 -9.17 20.43 -0.57
N GLY A 258 -10.20 19.62 -0.30
CA GLY A 258 -11.13 19.10 -1.31
C GLY A 258 -10.69 17.79 -1.98
N LEU A 259 -9.72 17.07 -1.40
CA LEU A 259 -9.31 15.74 -1.87
C LEU A 259 -9.58 14.69 -0.79
N ASP A 260 -10.61 13.87 -0.97
CA ASP A 260 -10.92 12.77 -0.06
C ASP A 260 -10.11 11.50 -0.41
N SER A 261 -9.91 10.66 0.60
CA SER A 261 -9.22 9.37 0.50
C SER A 261 -9.65 8.42 1.63
N ILE A 262 -9.43 7.13 1.39
CA ILE A 262 -9.55 6.08 2.40
C ILE A 262 -8.24 5.29 2.50
N ALA A 263 -8.01 4.69 3.66
CA ALA A 263 -6.91 3.79 3.93
C ALA A 263 -7.46 2.39 4.26
N ILE A 264 -6.92 1.36 3.62
CA ILE A 264 -7.36 -0.03 3.76
C ILE A 264 -6.27 -0.80 4.51
N PRO A 265 -6.37 -0.97 5.84
CA PRO A 265 -5.46 -1.84 6.58
C PRO A 265 -5.50 -3.26 6.04
N HIS A 266 -4.34 -3.90 5.99
CA HIS A 266 -4.20 -5.27 5.48
C HIS A 266 -3.12 -6.06 6.22
N ASN A 267 -3.13 -7.39 6.03
CA ASN A 267 -2.22 -8.33 6.72
C ASN A 267 -2.18 -8.13 8.24
N SER A 268 -3.34 -7.93 8.86
CA SER A 268 -3.43 -7.72 10.30
C SER A 268 -2.99 -8.95 11.10
N ASN A 269 -3.08 -10.16 10.53
CA ASN A 269 -2.51 -11.40 11.09
C ASN A 269 -1.02 -11.27 11.44
N GLY A 270 -0.26 -10.49 10.65
CA GLY A 270 1.16 -10.21 10.88
C GLY A 270 1.44 -8.97 11.73
N SER A 271 0.41 -8.35 12.32
CA SER A 271 0.52 -7.10 13.09
C SER A 271 1.06 -7.27 14.50
N ASN A 272 1.20 -8.51 15.00
CA ASN A 272 1.61 -8.80 16.36
C ASN A 272 0.72 -8.12 17.41
N GLY A 273 -0.59 -8.13 17.17
CA GLY A 273 -1.62 -7.57 18.05
C GLY A 273 -1.92 -6.08 17.87
N ARG A 274 -1.23 -5.44 16.92
CA ARG A 274 -1.17 -3.97 16.80
C ARG A 274 -2.23 -3.36 15.88
N MET A 275 -2.87 -4.14 15.00
CA MET A 275 -3.81 -3.56 14.03
C MET A 275 -5.12 -3.08 14.68
N PHE A 276 -5.61 -3.83 15.67
CA PHE A 276 -6.94 -3.64 16.26
C PHE A 276 -6.89 -3.40 17.78
N GLU A 277 -5.95 -2.57 18.26
CA GLU A 277 -5.76 -2.24 19.69
C GLU A 277 -6.95 -1.50 20.34
N THR A 278 -7.09 -1.58 21.66
CA THR A 278 -8.09 -0.79 22.41
C THR A 278 -7.51 0.51 22.98
N LYS A 279 -6.32 0.86 22.48
CA LYS A 279 -5.56 2.07 22.80
C LYS A 279 -5.10 2.73 21.50
N SER A 280 -5.00 4.05 21.53
CA SER A 280 -4.31 4.84 20.50
C SER A 280 -2.79 4.67 20.60
N TRP A 281 -2.08 5.23 19.62
CA TRP A 281 -0.63 5.22 19.51
C TRP A 281 0.08 5.81 20.73
N ASP A 282 -0.47 6.88 21.32
CA ASP A 282 0.06 7.50 22.55
C ASP A 282 -0.24 6.71 23.83
N GLY A 283 -0.97 5.59 23.71
CA GLY A 283 -1.34 4.70 24.80
C GLY A 283 -2.60 5.12 25.56
N SER A 284 -3.25 6.22 25.18
CA SER A 284 -4.55 6.57 25.72
C SER A 284 -5.63 5.58 25.27
N LEU A 285 -6.71 5.50 26.05
CA LEU A 285 -7.80 4.57 25.77
C LEU A 285 -8.61 5.08 24.59
N VAL A 286 -8.99 4.18 23.67
CA VAL A 286 -9.90 4.52 22.57
C VAL A 286 -11.21 5.10 23.14
N ASP A 287 -11.69 6.17 22.52
CA ASP A 287 -12.95 6.84 22.83
C ASP A 287 -13.76 7.12 21.55
N ASP A 288 -14.90 7.80 21.69
CA ASP A 288 -15.78 8.14 20.56
C ASP A 288 -15.04 8.97 19.48
N GLN A 289 -14.14 9.88 19.88
CA GLN A 289 -13.40 10.73 18.94
C GLN A 289 -12.40 9.90 18.13
N TYR A 290 -11.69 8.97 18.77
CA TYR A 290 -10.83 8.02 18.07
C TYR A 290 -11.64 7.11 17.14
N ALA A 291 -12.80 6.62 17.60
CA ALA A 291 -13.65 5.76 16.79
C ALA A 291 -14.10 6.45 15.50
N ASP A 292 -14.57 7.71 15.59
CA ASP A 292 -14.95 8.52 14.43
C ASP A 292 -13.73 8.82 13.54
N PHE A 293 -12.58 9.13 14.15
CA PHE A 293 -11.34 9.43 13.44
C PHE A 293 -10.83 8.24 12.63
N ARG A 294 -10.86 7.04 13.21
CA ARG A 294 -10.51 5.82 12.50
C ARG A 294 -11.56 5.49 11.45
N MET A 295 -12.84 5.46 11.80
CA MET A 295 -13.88 4.99 10.88
C MET A 295 -14.05 5.88 9.64
N ARG A 296 -13.76 7.18 9.73
CA ARG A 296 -13.75 8.05 8.54
C ARG A 296 -12.57 7.78 7.60
N ASN A 297 -11.43 7.29 8.13
CA ASN A 297 -10.21 7.07 7.35
C ASN A 297 -9.99 5.60 6.98
N GLU A 298 -10.40 4.65 7.80
CA GLU A 298 -10.29 3.19 7.60
C GLU A 298 -11.67 2.50 7.65
N PRO A 299 -12.60 2.82 6.73
CA PRO A 299 -13.95 2.24 6.75
C PRO A 299 -14.02 0.78 6.28
N ILE A 300 -12.92 0.23 5.73
CA ILE A 300 -12.83 -1.14 5.21
C ILE A 300 -11.48 -1.76 5.56
N VAL A 301 -11.44 -3.09 5.71
CA VAL A 301 -10.21 -3.87 5.95
C VAL A 301 -10.05 -4.98 4.92
N GLU A 302 -8.82 -5.27 4.51
CA GLU A 302 -8.51 -6.48 3.77
C GLU A 302 -8.31 -7.65 4.75
N SER A 303 -9.24 -8.59 4.72
CA SER A 303 -9.22 -9.76 5.61
C SER A 303 -8.35 -10.90 5.07
N THR A 304 -8.13 -11.02 3.76
CA THR A 304 -7.39 -12.17 3.20
C THR A 304 -6.44 -11.76 2.08
N GLN A 305 -5.21 -12.26 2.10
CA GLN A 305 -4.16 -11.94 1.13
C GLN A 305 -3.28 -13.18 0.85
N VAL A 306 -2.27 -13.09 -0.04
CA VAL A 306 -1.28 -14.16 -0.25
C VAL A 306 -0.52 -14.53 1.04
N LYS A 307 -0.35 -13.59 1.97
CA LYS A 307 0.27 -13.78 3.30
C LYS A 307 -0.77 -14.24 4.36
N GLY A 308 -1.72 -15.09 3.93
CA GLY A 308 -2.72 -15.73 4.77
C GLY A 308 -3.99 -14.90 5.03
N THR A 309 -4.96 -15.54 5.69
CA THR A 309 -6.17 -14.86 6.16
C THR A 309 -5.96 -14.24 7.56
N SER A 310 -6.64 -13.14 7.78
CA SER A 310 -6.76 -12.39 9.02
C SER A 310 -8.19 -12.43 9.59
N ASP A 311 -9.04 -13.35 9.12
CA ASP A 311 -10.43 -13.47 9.59
C ASP A 311 -10.51 -13.84 11.08
N THR A 312 -10.00 -15.02 11.44
CA THR A 312 -9.91 -15.51 12.82
C THR A 312 -8.71 -16.45 13.03
N HIS A 313 -8.51 -16.92 14.25
CA HIS A 313 -7.45 -17.84 14.64
C HIS A 313 -7.98 -18.89 15.63
N PRO A 314 -7.47 -20.14 15.67
CA PRO A 314 -8.01 -21.18 16.55
C PRO A 314 -7.92 -20.84 18.05
N ILE A 315 -6.91 -20.05 18.46
CA ILE A 315 -6.81 -19.54 19.85
C ILE A 315 -7.96 -18.59 20.20
N LEU A 316 -8.48 -17.84 19.21
CA LEU A 316 -9.55 -16.85 19.40
C LEU A 316 -10.94 -17.43 19.16
N SER A 317 -11.05 -18.53 18.41
CA SER A 317 -12.30 -19.21 18.06
C SER A 317 -12.12 -20.74 18.15
N PRO A 318 -11.92 -21.30 19.36
CA PRO A 318 -11.56 -22.71 19.53
C PRO A 318 -12.66 -23.70 19.13
N ASP A 319 -13.92 -23.26 19.12
CA ASP A 319 -15.08 -24.08 18.74
C ASP A 319 -15.43 -23.97 17.25
N ASP A 320 -14.67 -23.20 16.48
CA ASP A 320 -14.87 -22.99 15.05
C ASP A 320 -13.92 -23.88 14.25
N GLU A 321 -14.48 -24.90 13.59
CA GLU A 321 -13.73 -25.90 12.82
C GLU A 321 -12.99 -25.31 11.60
N TRP A 322 -13.32 -24.08 11.18
CA TRP A 322 -12.69 -23.39 10.05
C TRP A 322 -11.69 -22.31 10.49
N ALA A 323 -11.44 -22.17 11.79
CA ALA A 323 -10.57 -21.13 12.32
C ALA A 323 -9.08 -21.28 11.95
N ASP A 324 -8.67 -22.42 11.38
CA ASP A 324 -7.30 -22.70 10.91
C ASP A 324 -7.11 -22.54 9.40
N PHE A 325 -8.13 -22.08 8.67
CA PHE A 325 -8.07 -21.88 7.22
C PHE A 325 -6.97 -20.89 6.83
N GLU A 326 -6.04 -21.30 5.95
CA GLU A 326 -4.99 -20.47 5.35
C GLU A 326 -4.26 -19.49 6.30
N ILE A 327 -3.98 -19.92 7.53
CA ILE A 327 -3.29 -19.09 8.52
C ILE A 327 -1.81 -18.93 8.16
N PHE A 328 -1.36 -17.68 8.13
CA PHE A 328 0.05 -17.33 8.19
C PHE A 328 0.36 -16.74 9.57
N PRO A 329 1.01 -17.51 10.47
CA PRO A 329 1.12 -17.14 11.89
C PRO A 329 2.35 -16.29 12.21
N TYR A 330 3.07 -15.79 11.19
CA TYR A 330 4.34 -15.11 11.37
C TYR A 330 4.22 -13.60 11.14
N ARG A 331 5.13 -12.84 11.75
CA ARG A 331 5.27 -11.40 11.50
C ARG A 331 5.81 -11.15 10.10
N ILE A 332 5.23 -10.19 9.37
CA ILE A 332 5.66 -9.85 8.00
C ILE A 332 7.09 -9.32 8.03
N GLY A 333 7.94 -9.85 7.13
CA GLY A 333 9.33 -9.40 6.97
C GLY A 333 10.30 -9.80 8.10
N ARG A 334 9.87 -10.58 9.10
CA ARG A 334 10.72 -11.01 10.24
C ARG A 334 10.94 -12.53 10.35
N GLY A 335 10.96 -13.22 9.21
CA GLY A 335 11.20 -14.66 9.16
C GLY A 335 10.08 -15.46 9.83
N LYS A 336 10.43 -16.49 10.61
CA LYS A 336 9.47 -17.39 11.30
C LYS A 336 9.12 -16.95 12.72
N THR A 337 9.24 -15.65 13.02
CA THR A 337 8.84 -15.11 14.32
C THR A 337 7.31 -15.06 14.39
N TYR A 338 6.72 -15.69 15.41
CA TYR A 338 5.28 -15.73 15.59
C TYR A 338 4.69 -14.34 15.85
N SER A 339 3.51 -14.11 15.29
CA SER A 339 2.68 -12.92 15.52
C SER A 339 1.66 -13.23 16.61
N ASP A 340 1.50 -12.33 17.58
CA ASP A 340 0.45 -12.46 18.60
C ASP A 340 -0.95 -12.37 17.96
N PRO A 341 -1.83 -13.38 18.13
CA PRO A 341 -3.19 -13.30 17.62
C PRO A 341 -4.05 -12.21 18.27
N ASP A 342 -3.81 -11.84 19.53
CA ASP A 342 -4.66 -10.91 20.26
C ASP A 342 -4.53 -9.47 19.74
N GLY A 343 -5.48 -9.02 18.92
CA GLY A 343 -5.49 -7.73 18.23
C GLY A 343 -5.09 -7.79 16.75
N SER A 344 -4.93 -9.00 16.21
CA SER A 344 -4.50 -9.23 14.83
C SER A 344 -5.61 -9.69 13.88
N TYR A 345 -6.79 -10.07 14.39
CA TYR A 345 -7.83 -10.72 13.58
C TYR A 345 -9.15 -9.95 13.56
N VAL A 346 -9.81 -9.96 12.38
CA VAL A 346 -10.99 -9.17 12.06
C VAL A 346 -12.20 -9.53 12.93
N ARG A 347 -12.49 -10.82 13.13
CA ARG A 347 -13.62 -11.24 13.99
C ARG A 347 -13.43 -10.80 15.45
N GLN A 348 -12.19 -10.77 15.92
CA GLN A 348 -11.88 -10.24 17.23
C GLN A 348 -12.01 -8.71 17.28
N ALA A 349 -11.60 -8.00 16.21
CA ALA A 349 -11.81 -6.57 16.09
C ALA A 349 -13.30 -6.21 16.21
N TYR A 350 -14.19 -6.95 15.52
CA TYR A 350 -15.64 -6.78 15.68
C TYR A 350 -16.11 -6.97 17.13
N LYS A 351 -15.63 -8.02 17.80
CA LYS A 351 -15.94 -8.26 19.21
C LYS A 351 -15.44 -7.10 20.11
N ARG A 352 -14.23 -6.61 19.88
CA ARG A 352 -13.66 -5.45 20.60
C ARG A 352 -14.50 -4.20 20.35
N GLY A 353 -14.87 -3.94 19.10
CA GLY A 353 -15.71 -2.80 18.71
C GLY A 353 -17.08 -2.79 19.39
N LEU A 354 -17.78 -3.94 19.41
CA LEU A 354 -19.04 -4.10 20.13
C LEU A 354 -18.89 -3.88 21.64
N GLY A 355 -17.76 -4.32 22.22
CA GLY A 355 -17.44 -4.08 23.64
C GLY A 355 -17.23 -2.60 23.95
N LEU A 356 -16.45 -1.90 23.12
CA LEU A 356 -16.22 -0.45 23.25
C LEU A 356 -17.52 0.34 23.08
N GLU A 357 -18.39 -0.07 22.15
CA GLU A 357 -19.70 0.55 21.93
C GLU A 357 -20.61 0.37 23.16
N TRP A 358 -20.61 -0.82 23.78
CA TRP A 358 -21.32 -1.07 25.03
C TRP A 358 -20.79 -0.23 26.22
N GLU A 359 -19.49 0.06 26.22
CA GLU A 359 -18.85 0.96 27.19
C GLU A 359 -19.08 2.46 26.90
N ASN A 360 -19.80 2.80 25.83
CA ASN A 360 -19.98 4.18 25.34
C ASN A 360 -18.65 4.88 25.02
N ARG A 361 -17.77 4.15 24.31
CA ARG A 361 -16.44 4.59 23.84
C ARG A 361 -16.29 4.48 22.32
N GLY A 362 -17.41 4.37 21.60
CA GLY A 362 -17.45 4.29 20.15
C GLY A 362 -17.07 2.92 19.61
N ASN A 363 -17.14 2.78 18.28
CA ASN A 363 -16.81 1.53 17.60
C ASN A 363 -15.81 1.78 16.45
N PRO A 364 -14.49 1.73 16.72
CA PRO A 364 -13.45 1.92 15.70
C PRO A 364 -13.36 0.75 14.70
N TYR A 365 -14.12 -0.32 14.92
CA TYR A 365 -14.02 -1.58 14.17
C TYR A 365 -15.31 -1.94 13.44
N LYS A 366 -16.15 -0.94 13.14
CA LYS A 366 -17.38 -1.10 12.37
C LYS A 366 -17.14 -1.07 10.85
N PHE A 367 -15.99 -1.58 10.41
CA PHE A 367 -15.56 -1.53 9.02
C PHE A 367 -16.19 -2.64 8.17
N GLY A 368 -16.24 -2.42 6.86
CA GLY A 368 -16.51 -3.46 5.87
C GLY A 368 -15.29 -4.36 5.62
N VAL A 369 -15.48 -5.46 4.91
CA VAL A 369 -14.40 -6.41 4.59
C VAL A 369 -14.24 -6.54 3.09
N ILE A 370 -12.98 -6.55 2.65
CA ILE A 370 -12.59 -7.01 1.32
C ILE A 370 -11.61 -8.19 1.44
N GLY A 371 -11.48 -8.94 0.36
CA GLY A 371 -10.49 -10.01 0.25
C GLY A 371 -10.22 -10.26 -1.23
N PRO A 372 -9.02 -9.95 -1.76
CA PRO A 372 -8.68 -10.23 -3.15
C PRO A 372 -8.93 -11.71 -3.49
N LYS A 373 -9.60 -11.94 -4.62
CA LYS A 373 -9.76 -13.29 -5.18
C LYS A 373 -8.38 -13.86 -5.46
N ARG A 374 -8.07 -15.03 -4.91
CA ARG A 374 -6.99 -15.87 -5.46
C ARG A 374 -7.42 -16.36 -6.84
N TYR A 375 -6.90 -15.74 -7.90
CA TYR A 375 -7.19 -16.16 -9.26
C TYR A 375 -6.65 -17.58 -9.52
N ALA A 376 -7.51 -18.48 -9.98
CA ALA A 376 -7.07 -19.70 -10.64
C ALA A 376 -6.52 -19.30 -12.02
N TYR A 377 -5.20 -19.12 -12.12
CA TYR A 377 -4.55 -18.80 -13.40
C TYR A 377 -4.79 -19.93 -14.41
N ARG A 378 -5.26 -19.59 -15.62
CA ARG A 378 -5.18 -20.54 -16.75
C ARG A 378 -3.74 -20.53 -17.28
N CYS A 379 -2.89 -21.38 -16.72
CA CYS A 379 -1.64 -21.73 -17.40
C CYS A 379 -2.00 -22.45 -18.70
N ARG A 380 -1.91 -21.77 -19.85
CA ARG A 380 -1.93 -22.47 -21.14
C ARG A 380 -0.69 -23.34 -21.20
N SER A 381 -0.87 -24.65 -21.05
CA SER A 381 0.20 -25.61 -21.31
C SER A 381 0.75 -25.35 -22.72
N ILE A 382 2.05 -25.08 -22.82
CA ILE A 382 2.77 -25.19 -24.09
C ILE A 382 2.59 -26.65 -24.52
N ARG A 383 1.82 -26.87 -25.59
CA ARG A 383 1.77 -28.16 -26.29
C ARG A 383 2.75 -28.14 -27.44
#